data_AF-A0A2Z4V8E3-F1
#
_entry.id   AF-A0A2Z4V8E3-F1
#
_cell.length_a   1.000
_cell.length_b   1.000
_cell.length_c   1.000
_cell.angle_alpha   90.00
_cell.angle_beta   90.00
_cell.angle_gamma   90.00
#
_symmetry.space_group_name_H-M   'P 1'
#
loop_
_entity.id
_entity.type
_entity.pdbx_description
1 polymer ?
#
loop_
_entity_poly.entity_id
_entity_poly.type
_entity_poly.pdbx_seq_one_letter_code
_entity_poly.pdbx_strand_id
1 'polypeptide(L)'
;MTAAAVGHLVRAGLLVYLGGDVDFPDVHPDQVAALARRRGLPALLDQHVPLGPDQAAVRLGVRRSDFDAAVKLGFLSPVSSVEIDYKRQGGVTTVPLYSTFPVESAC
;
A
#
# COMPACT_ATOMS: atom_id res chain seq x y z
N MET A 1 7.77 -5.71 8.70
CA MET A 1 6.41 -5.56 8.12
C MET A 1 5.71 -4.46 8.87
N THR A 2 4.97 -3.58 8.19
CA THR A 2 4.19 -2.48 8.77
C THR A 2 2.71 -2.87 8.86
N ALA A 3 1.94 -2.24 9.76
CA ALA A 3 0.50 -2.53 9.92
C ALA A 3 -0.30 -2.32 8.63
N ALA A 4 0.01 -1.26 7.86
CA ALA A 4 -0.59 -1.01 6.55
C ALA A 4 -0.35 -2.16 5.55
N ALA A 5 0.83 -2.77 5.55
CA ALA A 5 1.10 -3.93 4.71
C ALA A 5 0.23 -5.14 5.10
N VAL A 6 -0.04 -5.32 6.39
CA VAL A 6 -0.93 -6.39 6.89
C VAL A 6 -2.38 -6.12 6.47
N GLY A 7 -2.86 -4.89 6.59
CA GLY A 7 -4.19 -4.47 6.08
C GLY A 7 -4.38 -4.74 4.59
N HIS A 8 -3.37 -4.44 3.78
CA HIS A 8 -3.40 -4.71 2.34
C HIS A 8 -3.38 -6.21 2.01
N LEU A 9 -2.63 -7.02 2.77
CA LEU A 9 -2.61 -8.47 2.58
C LEU A 9 -3.94 -9.13 2.97
N VAL A 10 -4.60 -8.62 4.00
CA VAL A 10 -5.96 -9.05 4.37
C VAL A 10 -6.96 -8.71 3.25
N ARG A 11 -6.92 -7.47 2.72
CA ARG A 11 -7.77 -7.07 1.58
C ARG A 11 -7.51 -7.90 0.32
N ALA A 12 -6.28 -8.34 0.11
CA ALA A 12 -5.90 -9.23 -0.99
C ALA A 12 -6.23 -10.72 -0.73
N GLY A 13 -6.87 -11.06 0.40
CA GLY A 13 -7.24 -12.44 0.76
C GLY A 13 -6.07 -13.34 1.15
N LEU A 14 -4.89 -12.77 1.39
CA LEU A 14 -3.67 -13.51 1.70
C LEU A 14 -3.46 -13.72 3.20
N LEU A 15 -4.17 -12.97 4.03
CA LEU A 15 -4.28 -13.16 5.47
C LEU A 15 -5.76 -13.19 5.84
N VAL A 16 -6.14 -14.07 6.76
CA VAL A 16 -7.52 -14.16 7.24
C VAL A 16 -7.75 -13.07 8.27
N TYR A 17 -8.74 -12.22 8.02
CA TYR A 17 -9.23 -11.23 8.96
C TYR A 17 -9.92 -11.92 10.14
N LEU A 18 -9.43 -11.67 11.36
CA LEU A 18 -10.04 -12.20 12.59
C LEU A 18 -10.86 -11.16 13.36
N GLY A 19 -10.75 -9.88 13.01
CA GLY A 19 -11.39 -8.77 13.72
C GLY A 19 -10.51 -7.52 13.77
N GLY A 20 -10.93 -6.50 14.50
CA GLY A 20 -10.15 -5.28 14.71
C GLY A 20 -10.39 -4.18 13.67
N ASP A 21 -9.62 -3.10 13.75
CA ASP A 21 -9.69 -1.99 12.79
C ASP A 21 -9.27 -2.48 11.39
N VAL A 22 -9.92 -1.98 10.34
CA VAL A 22 -9.53 -2.30 8.95
C VAL A 22 -8.09 -1.84 8.64
N ASP A 23 -7.63 -0.77 9.29
CA ASP A 23 -6.26 -0.27 9.17
C ASP A 23 -5.26 -1.05 10.05
N PHE A 24 -5.77 -1.76 11.07
CA PHE A 24 -5.00 -2.57 12.02
C PHE A 24 -5.69 -3.91 12.28
N PRO A 25 -5.80 -4.79 11.27
CA PRO A 25 -6.58 -6.00 11.42
C PRO A 25 -5.88 -7.01 12.32
N ASP A 26 -6.67 -7.64 13.18
CA ASP A 26 -6.24 -8.80 13.93
C ASP A 26 -6.09 -9.99 12.97
N VAL A 27 -4.89 -10.56 12.96
CA VAL A 27 -4.52 -11.70 12.11
C VAL A 27 -3.86 -12.79 12.95
N HIS A 28 -4.04 -14.05 12.57
CA HIS A 28 -3.47 -15.16 13.34
C HIS A 28 -1.92 -15.12 13.29
N PRO A 29 -1.19 -15.16 14.42
CA PRO A 29 0.27 -15.05 14.42
C PRO A 29 0.94 -16.17 13.61
N ASP A 30 0.38 -17.37 13.58
CA ASP A 30 0.91 -18.47 12.76
C ASP A 30 0.75 -18.23 11.25
N GLN A 31 -0.26 -17.49 10.80
CA GLN A 31 -0.40 -17.11 9.39
C GLN A 31 0.67 -16.10 9.01
N VAL A 32 0.95 -15.13 9.89
CA VAL A 32 2.05 -14.18 9.71
C VAL A 32 3.40 -14.92 9.69
N ALA A 33 3.59 -15.91 10.57
CA ALA A 33 4.80 -16.72 10.61
C ALA A 33 4.95 -17.62 9.37
N ALA A 34 3.87 -18.18 8.84
CA ALA A 34 3.87 -18.96 7.60
C ALA A 34 4.17 -18.08 6.38
N LEU A 35 3.58 -16.89 6.33
CA LEU A 35 3.83 -15.90 5.28
C LEU A 35 5.29 -15.43 5.29
N ALA A 36 5.85 -15.14 6.48
CA ALA A 36 7.24 -14.76 6.69
C ALA A 36 8.25 -15.79 6.15
N ARG A 37 7.87 -17.08 6.11
CA ARG A 37 8.72 -18.17 5.60
C ARG A 37 8.62 -18.37 4.09
N ARG A 38 7.70 -17.67 3.40
CA ARG A 38 7.51 -17.81 1.95
C ARG A 38 8.68 -17.16 1.21
N ARG A 39 9.44 -17.94 0.42
CA ARG A 39 10.58 -17.43 -0.38
C ARG A 39 10.20 -16.27 -1.32
N GLY A 40 8.95 -16.21 -1.78
CA GLY A 40 8.43 -15.15 -2.64
C GLY A 40 7.81 -13.96 -1.90
N LEU A 41 7.89 -13.91 -0.57
CA LEU A 41 7.29 -12.83 0.22
C LEU A 41 7.77 -11.42 -0.21
N PRO A 42 9.07 -11.18 -0.48
CA PRO A 42 9.52 -9.86 -0.90
C PRO A 42 8.84 -9.39 -2.19
N ALA A 43 8.74 -10.28 -3.19
CA ALA A 43 8.05 -9.98 -4.44
C ALA A 43 6.55 -9.76 -4.21
N LEU A 44 5.93 -10.54 -3.32
CA LEU A 44 4.50 -10.42 -3.04
C LEU A 44 4.17 -9.12 -2.29
N LEU A 45 4.99 -8.71 -1.33
CA LEU A 45 4.87 -7.42 -0.65
C LEU A 45 5.11 -6.26 -1.63
N ASP A 46 6.12 -6.36 -2.48
CA ASP A 46 6.41 -5.35 -3.51
C ASP A 46 5.27 -5.19 -4.53
N GLN A 47 4.38 -6.18 -4.62
CA GLN A 47 3.18 -6.11 -5.43
C GLN A 47 2.00 -5.44 -4.68
N HIS A 48 1.85 -5.69 -3.39
CA HIS A 48 0.63 -5.30 -2.66
C HIS A 48 0.77 -4.05 -1.79
N VAL A 49 1.99 -3.56 -1.57
CA VAL A 49 2.23 -2.37 -0.76
C VAL A 49 1.90 -1.12 -1.58
N PRO A 50 0.93 -0.29 -1.15
CA PRO A 50 0.68 1.00 -1.76
C PRO A 50 1.91 1.89 -1.67
N LEU A 51 2.23 2.57 -2.76
CA LEU A 51 3.45 3.35 -2.88
C LEU A 51 3.14 4.84 -2.78
N GLY A 52 4.05 5.57 -2.13
CA GLY A 52 4.02 7.03 -2.17
C GLY A 52 4.23 7.55 -3.60
N PRO A 53 3.95 8.83 -3.86
CA PRO A 53 3.92 9.38 -5.23
C PRO A 53 5.24 9.22 -6.00
N ASP A 54 6.38 9.43 -5.32
CA ASP A 54 7.71 9.26 -5.92
C ASP A 54 8.01 7.78 -6.22
N GLN A 55 7.68 6.91 -5.28
CA GLN A 55 7.87 5.46 -5.41
C GLN A 55 7.01 4.89 -6.55
N ALA A 56 5.76 5.34 -6.66
CA ALA A 56 4.85 4.94 -7.72
C ALA A 56 5.34 5.41 -9.11
N ALA A 57 5.84 6.64 -9.23
CA ALA A 57 6.41 7.14 -10.48
C ALA A 57 7.62 6.30 -10.94
N VAL A 58 8.54 5.99 -10.01
CA VAL A 58 9.68 5.10 -10.28
C VAL A 58 9.22 3.71 -10.73
N ARG A 59 8.25 3.12 -10.03
CA ARG A 59 7.70 1.80 -10.32
C ARG A 59 7.05 1.73 -11.72
N LEU A 60 6.36 2.79 -12.12
CA LEU A 60 5.73 2.92 -13.43
C LEU A 60 6.72 3.28 -14.55
N GLY A 61 7.97 3.60 -14.22
CA GLY A 61 8.98 4.00 -15.19
C GLY A 61 8.71 5.37 -15.83
N VAL A 62 7.95 6.25 -15.17
CA VAL A 62 7.58 7.58 -15.67
C VAL A 62 8.30 8.68 -14.91
N ARG A 63 8.41 9.87 -15.52
CA ARG A 63 8.90 11.06 -14.79
C ARG A 63 7.88 11.46 -13.74
N ARG A 64 8.36 12.04 -12.63
CA ARG A 64 7.48 12.52 -11.55
C ARG A 64 6.46 13.55 -12.04
N SER A 65 6.87 14.44 -12.96
CA SER A 65 5.98 15.41 -13.61
C SER A 65 4.83 14.78 -14.38
N ASP A 66 5.11 13.66 -15.06
CA ASP A 66 4.14 12.97 -15.91
C ASP A 66 3.15 12.18 -15.05
N PHE A 67 3.64 11.62 -13.93
CA PHE A 67 2.78 11.04 -12.91
C PHE A 67 1.82 12.09 -12.33
N ASP A 68 2.33 13.27 -11.95
CA ASP A 68 1.49 14.33 -11.38
C ASP A 68 0.45 14.83 -12.38
N ALA A 69 0.82 14.89 -13.67
CA ALA A 69 -0.13 15.17 -14.74
C ALA A 69 -1.20 14.07 -14.84
N ALA A 70 -0.82 12.79 -14.75
CA ALA A 70 -1.76 11.67 -14.77
C ALA A 70 -2.75 11.71 -13.59
N VAL A 71 -2.28 12.06 -12.39
CA VAL A 71 -3.15 12.27 -11.22
C VAL A 71 -4.08 13.46 -11.44
N LYS A 72 -3.54 14.61 -11.88
CA LYS A 72 -4.32 15.83 -12.10
C LYS A 72 -5.40 15.66 -13.17
N LEU A 73 -5.13 14.85 -14.19
CA LEU A 73 -6.07 14.52 -15.26
C LEU A 73 -7.03 13.38 -14.89
N GLY A 74 -6.88 12.77 -13.70
CA GLY A 74 -7.76 11.71 -13.21
C GLY A 74 -7.48 10.32 -13.76
N PHE A 75 -6.33 10.11 -14.43
CA PHE A 75 -5.91 8.77 -14.88
C PHE A 75 -5.43 7.88 -13.73
N LEU A 76 -4.96 8.48 -12.63
CA LEU A 76 -4.51 7.79 -11.43
C LEU A 76 -5.22 8.35 -10.21
N SER A 77 -5.84 7.46 -9.43
CA SER A 77 -6.49 7.79 -8.17
C SER A 77 -5.76 7.11 -7.01
N PRO A 78 -5.59 7.80 -5.86
CA PRO A 78 -5.03 7.17 -4.69
C PRO A 78 -5.97 6.09 -4.15
N VAL A 79 -5.39 4.99 -3.66
CA VAL A 79 -6.15 3.87 -3.05
C VAL A 79 -6.30 4.03 -1.54
N SER A 80 -5.43 4.83 -0.92
CA SER A 80 -5.44 5.16 0.49
C SER A 80 -4.55 6.38 0.75
N SER A 81 -4.48 6.81 2.01
CA SER A 81 -3.53 7.82 2.46
C SER A 81 -2.91 7.39 3.79
N VAL A 82 -1.72 7.90 4.09
CA VAL A 82 -1.05 7.72 5.37
C VAL A 82 -0.69 9.07 5.97
N GLU A 83 -0.94 9.24 7.26
CA GLU A 83 -0.46 10.40 8.01
C GLU A 83 0.98 10.16 8.45
N ILE A 84 1.88 11.05 8.03
CA ILE A 84 3.27 11.03 8.44
C ILE A 84 3.51 12.25 9.31
N ASP A 85 3.75 12.00 10.59
CA ASP A 85 4.22 13.03 11.53
C ASP A 85 5.71 13.27 11.32
N TYR A 86 6.04 14.30 10.54
CA TYR A 86 7.40 14.79 10.41
C TYR A 86 7.76 15.61 11.65
N LYS A 87 7.94 14.91 12.78
CA LYS A 87 8.24 15.42 14.14
C LYS A 87 9.27 16.55 14.21
N ARG A 88 10.14 16.69 13.20
CA ARG A 88 11.21 17.70 13.13
C ARG A 88 11.02 18.82 12.08
N GLN A 89 10.08 18.73 11.14
CA GLN A 89 10.07 19.61 9.96
C GLN A 89 8.74 20.27 9.57
N GLY A 90 7.61 20.01 10.22
CA GLY A 90 6.40 20.78 9.86
C GLY A 90 5.03 20.21 10.22
N GLY A 91 4.96 19.20 11.08
CA GLY A 91 3.69 18.63 11.53
C GLY A 91 3.25 17.41 10.72
N VAL A 92 1.98 17.04 10.91
CA VAL A 92 1.37 15.86 10.28
C VAL A 92 1.04 16.18 8.83
N THR A 93 1.56 15.37 7.90
CA THR A 93 1.25 15.47 6.48
C THR A 93 0.55 14.19 6.02
N THR A 94 -0.59 14.34 5.37
CA THR A 94 -1.31 13.25 4.72
C THR A 94 -0.68 12.99 3.35
N VAL A 95 -0.11 11.81 3.16
CA VAL A 95 0.50 11.38 1.89
C VAL A 95 -0.44 10.41 1.17
N PRO A 96 -0.88 10.72 -0.06
CA PRO A 96 -1.68 9.78 -0.85
C PRO A 96 -0.83 8.60 -1.32
N LEU A 97 -1.40 7.40 -1.28
CA LEU A 97 -0.76 6.17 -1.72
C LEU A 97 -1.45 5.62 -2.96
N TYR A 98 -0.65 5.10 -3.88
CA TYR A 98 -1.11 4.62 -5.17
C TYR A 98 -0.85 3.12 -5.32
N SER A 99 -1.84 2.41 -5.85
CA SER A 99 -1.63 1.05 -6.36
C SER A 99 -0.92 1.16 -7.71
N THR A 100 0.03 0.27 -7.94
CA THR A 100 0.67 0.10 -9.25
C THR A 100 0.20 -1.17 -9.96
N PHE A 101 -0.82 -1.84 -9.40
CA PHE A 101 -1.56 -2.91 -10.05
C PHE A 101 -2.84 -2.34 -10.65
N PRO A 102 -3.30 -2.87 -11.81
CA PRO A 102 -4.66 -2.63 -12.25
C PRO A 102 -5.60 -3.09 -11.14
N VAL A 103 -6.43 -2.18 -10.64
CA VAL A 103 -7.63 -2.55 -9.90
C VAL A 103 -8.47 -3.34 -10.90
N GLU A 104 -8.54 -4.67 -10.74
CA GLU A 104 -9.66 -5.41 -11.32
C GLU A 104 -10.91 -4.73 -10.78
N SER A 105 -11.67 -4.13 -11.69
CA SER A 105 -12.98 -3.59 -11.38
C SER A 105 -13.79 -4.72 -10.77
N ALA A 106 -14.17 -4.58 -9.49
CA ALA A 106 -15.21 -5.39 -8.91
C ALA A 106 -16.49 -5.14 -9.73
N CYS A 107 -16.86 -6.12 -10.54
CA CYS A 107 -18.23 -6.32 -11.02
C CYS A 107 -18.93 -7.30 -10.09
#